data_AF-A0A8X6HM02-F1
#
_entry.id   AF-A0A8X6HM02-F1
#
_cell.length_a   1.000
_cell.length_b   1.000
_cell.length_c   1.000
_cell.angle_alpha   90.00
_cell.angle_beta   90.00
_cell.angle_gamma   90.00
#
_symmetry.space_group_name_H-M   'P 1'
#
loop_
_entity.id
_entity.type
_entity.pdbx_description
1 polymer ?
#
loop_
_entity_poly.entity_id
_entity_poly.type
_entity_poly.pdbx_seq_one_letter_code
_entity_poly.pdbx_strand_id
1 'polypeptide(L)'
;MYKGKGLKCFRCEAFGHKASERPNNNDSKPDVVHLIVNKEEALNKNVLIGDLVLNALIDSGSQATLIRKSVFDKLNPVQLFPLNSTLTGFGKS
;
A
#
# COMPACT_ATOMS: atom_id res chain seq x y z
N MET A 1 4.76 18.20 7.12
CA MET A 1 5.43 19.00 8.17
C MET A 1 5.04 20.46 7.99
N TYR A 2 4.38 21.08 8.97
CA TYR A 2 4.08 22.52 8.92
C TYR A 2 5.38 23.29 9.20
N LYS A 3 5.94 23.94 8.18
CA LYS A 3 7.19 24.71 8.30
C LYS A 3 7.08 25.73 9.44
N GLY A 4 8.01 25.67 10.39
CA GLY A 4 8.15 26.63 11.50
C GLY A 4 7.43 26.28 12.80
N LYS A 5 6.50 25.32 12.84
CA LYS A 5 5.72 25.03 14.05
C LYS A 5 6.29 23.91 14.93
N GLY A 6 7.45 23.33 14.61
CA GLY A 6 7.97 22.18 15.36
C GLY A 6 7.10 20.93 15.19
N LEU A 7 7.29 19.93 16.05
CA LEU A 7 6.56 18.66 15.94
C LEU A 7 5.15 18.75 16.58
N LYS A 8 4.13 18.24 15.88
CA LYS A 8 2.74 18.23 16.36
C LYS A 8 2.52 16.98 17.21
N CYS A 9 2.05 17.12 18.43
CA CYS A 9 1.65 16.03 19.30
C CYS A 9 0.40 15.35 18.75
N PHE A 10 0.47 14.06 18.45
CA PHE A 10 -0.66 13.30 17.90
C PHE A 10 -1.82 13.08 18.88
N ARG A 11 -1.62 13.34 20.18
CA ARG A 11 -2.66 13.15 21.21
C ARG A 11 -3.46 14.43 21.50
N CYS A 12 -2.81 15.58 21.61
CA CYS A 12 -3.48 16.86 21.94
C CYS A 12 -3.42 17.88 20.82
N GLU A 13 -2.84 17.52 19.68
CA GLU A 13 -2.69 18.36 18.50
C GLU A 13 -1.85 19.65 18.67
N ALA A 14 -1.34 19.91 19.87
CA ALA A 14 -0.45 21.03 20.13
C ALA A 14 0.95 20.79 19.55
N PHE A 15 1.66 21.86 19.26
CA PHE A 15 3.02 21.83 18.74
C PHE A 15 4.06 21.90 19.86
N GLY A 16 5.26 21.35 19.64
CA GLY A 16 6.43 21.55 20.50
C GLY A 16 6.80 20.40 21.45
N HIS A 17 6.08 19.28 21.43
CA HIS A 17 6.40 18.10 22.26
C HIS A 17 5.88 16.80 21.63
N LYS A 18 6.54 15.66 21.90
CA LYS A 18 6.03 14.36 21.44
C LYS A 18 4.91 13.90 22.36
N ALA A 19 4.00 13.08 21.84
CA ALA A 19 2.95 12.47 22.67
C ALA A 19 3.50 11.70 23.88
N SER A 20 4.73 11.18 23.80
CA SER A 20 5.45 10.49 24.89
C SER A 20 6.02 11.42 25.97
N GLU A 21 6.16 12.71 25.67
CA GLU A 21 6.81 13.72 26.53
C GLU A 21 5.77 14.63 27.19
N ARG A 22 4.48 14.25 27.16
CA ARG A 22 3.39 15.06 27.69
C ARG A 22 3.48 15.13 29.23
N PRO A 23 3.34 16.32 29.85
CA PRO A 23 3.50 16.48 31.31
C PRO A 23 2.43 15.80 32.17
N ASN A 24 1.32 15.34 31.59
CA ASN A 24 0.21 14.71 32.33
C ASN A 24 -0.30 13.49 31.55
N ASN A 25 -0.09 12.30 32.12
CA ASN A 25 -0.56 11.01 31.60
C ASN A 25 -2.01 10.67 32.04
N ASN A 26 -2.85 11.68 32.30
CA ASN A 26 -4.21 11.47 32.79
C ASN A 26 -5.25 11.28 31.67
N ASP A 27 -4.81 11.19 30.42
CA ASP A 27 -5.72 10.81 29.35
C ASP A 27 -5.97 9.31 29.44
N SER A 28 -7.22 8.95 29.71
CA SER A 28 -7.77 7.61 29.55
C SER A 28 -7.17 6.96 28.31
N LYS A 29 -6.62 5.75 28.45
CA LYS A 29 -6.09 4.97 27.34
C LYS A 29 -7.17 4.99 26.23
N PRO A 30 -6.88 5.47 25.01
CA PRO A 30 -7.87 5.42 23.96
C PRO A 30 -8.31 3.97 23.81
N ASP A 31 -9.61 3.73 23.79
CA ASP A 31 -10.17 2.41 23.48
C ASP A 31 -9.83 2.10 22.03
N VAL A 32 -8.66 1.49 21.82
CA VAL A 32 -8.21 1.05 20.51
C VAL A 32 -8.93 -0.25 20.21
N VAL A 33 -10.05 -0.14 19.50
CA VAL A 33 -10.72 -1.31 18.93
C VAL A 33 -9.93 -1.76 17.72
N HIS A 34 -9.17 -2.84 17.87
CA HIS A 34 -8.56 -3.53 16.74
C HIS A 34 -9.64 -4.33 16.02
N LEU A 35 -10.14 -3.80 14.90
CA LEU A 35 -10.99 -4.56 13.99
C LEU A 35 -10.10 -5.54 13.22
N ILE A 36 -9.91 -6.75 13.75
CA ILE A 36 -9.22 -7.84 13.04
C ILE A 36 -10.21 -8.39 12.03
N VAL A 37 -10.16 -7.87 10.80
CA VAL A 37 -10.93 -8.42 9.69
C VAL A 37 -10.21 -9.67 9.21
N ASN A 38 -10.68 -10.84 9.65
CA ASN A 38 -10.27 -12.12 9.07
C ASN A 38 -10.86 -12.21 7.66
N LYS A 39 -10.17 -11.65 6.67
CA LYS A 39 -10.54 -11.86 5.28
C LYS A 39 -10.07 -13.25 4.87
N GLU A 40 -10.98 -14.22 4.90
CA GLU A 40 -10.76 -15.55 4.31
C GLU A 40 -10.75 -15.53 2.77
N GLU A 41 -10.97 -14.37 2.16
CA GLU A 41 -10.89 -14.23 0.72
C GLU A 41 -9.45 -14.49 0.27
N ALA A 42 -9.28 -15.55 -0.53
CA ALA A 42 -8.03 -15.83 -1.21
C ALA A 42 -7.56 -14.54 -1.89
N LEU A 43 -6.37 -14.07 -1.48
CA LEU A 43 -5.70 -12.90 -2.08
C LEU A 43 -5.27 -13.16 -3.52
N ASN A 44 -5.68 -14.29 -4.09
CA ASN A 44 -5.34 -14.69 -5.43
C ASN A 44 -6.57 -15.22 -6.17
N LYS A 45 -6.55 -15.06 -7.50
CA LYS A 45 -7.63 -15.49 -8.40
C LYS A 45 -7.02 -16.02 -9.68
N ASN A 46 -7.61 -17.09 -10.21
CA ASN A 46 -7.31 -17.51 -11.57
C ASN A 46 -7.94 -16.51 -12.55
N VAL A 47 -7.12 -15.96 -13.44
CA VAL A 47 -7.51 -15.03 -14.49
C VAL A 47 -7.08 -15.56 -15.84
N LEU A 48 -7.87 -15.29 -16.87
CA LEU A 48 -7.51 -15.57 -18.26
C LEU A 48 -6.94 -14.29 -18.89
N ILE A 49 -5.67 -14.31 -19.29
CA ILE A 49 -5.00 -13.22 -20.01
C ILE A 49 -4.55 -13.76 -21.36
N GLY A 50 -5.15 -13.24 -22.45
CA GLY A 50 -5.01 -13.85 -23.77
C GLY A 50 -5.55 -15.29 -23.73
N ASP A 51 -4.65 -16.24 -23.95
CA ASP A 51 -4.88 -17.68 -23.90
C ASP A 51 -4.28 -18.37 -22.66
N LEU A 52 -3.69 -17.61 -21.74
CA LEU A 52 -3.06 -18.14 -20.52
C LEU A 52 -3.98 -18.01 -19.30
N VAL A 53 -4.20 -19.13 -18.61
CA VAL A 53 -4.80 -19.14 -17.27
C VAL A 53 -3.70 -18.95 -16.24
N LEU A 54 -3.79 -17.88 -15.45
CA LEU A 54 -2.76 -17.45 -14.51
C LEU A 54 -3.36 -17.28 -13.12
N ASN A 55 -2.63 -17.68 -12.09
CA ASN A 55 -2.98 -17.34 -10.72
C ASN A 55 -2.42 -15.95 -10.39
N ALA A 56 -3.30 -14.96 -10.26
CA ALA A 56 -2.97 -13.55 -10.06
C ALA A 56 -3.21 -13.13 -8.61
N LEU A 57 -2.31 -12.33 -8.05
CA LEU A 57 -2.48 -11.66 -6.76
C LEU A 57 -3.45 -10.48 -6.92
N ILE A 58 -4.42 -10.38 -6.02
CA ILE A 58 -5.33 -9.25 -5.90
C ILE A 58 -4.71 -8.24 -4.94
N ASP A 59 -4.13 -7.19 -5.51
CA ASP A 59 -3.52 -6.10 -4.76
C ASP A 59 -4.35 -4.81 -4.94
N SER A 60 -5.22 -4.52 -3.98
CA SER A 60 -6.01 -3.28 -3.96
C SER A 60 -5.21 -2.04 -3.57
N GLY A 61 -3.95 -2.21 -3.13
CA GLY A 61 -3.05 -1.11 -2.77
C GLY A 61 -2.33 -0.50 -3.97
N SER A 62 -2.36 -1.18 -5.13
CA SER A 62 -1.69 -0.75 -6.35
C SER A 62 -2.63 -0.04 -7.32
N GLN A 63 -2.14 1.03 -7.96
CA GLN A 63 -2.88 1.78 -8.98
C GLN A 63 -2.79 1.15 -10.37
N ALA A 64 -1.84 0.22 -10.57
CA ALA A 64 -1.60 -0.44 -11.84
C ALA A 64 -1.42 -1.94 -11.62
N THR A 65 -1.86 -2.73 -12.61
CA THR A 65 -1.60 -4.18 -12.64
C THR A 65 -0.24 -4.43 -13.29
N LEU A 66 0.51 -5.38 -12.73
CA LEU A 66 1.83 -5.76 -13.23
C LEU A 66 1.83 -7.22 -13.64
N ILE A 67 2.51 -7.50 -14.75
CA ILE A 67 2.80 -8.86 -15.22
C ILE A 67 4.31 -9.08 -15.19
N ARG A 68 4.74 -10.26 -14.71
CA ARG A 68 6.17 -10.61 -14.78
C ARG A 68 6.56 -10.76 -16.24
N LYS A 69 7.76 -10.31 -16.58
CA LYS A 69 8.33 -10.49 -17.93
C LYS A 69 8.26 -11.94 -18.41
N SER A 70 8.63 -12.90 -17.55
CA SER A 70 8.58 -14.34 -17.88
C SER A 70 7.18 -14.90 -18.17
N VAL A 71 6.12 -14.20 -17.76
CA VAL A 71 4.73 -14.55 -18.13
C VAL A 71 4.35 -13.83 -19.41
N PHE A 72 4.72 -12.54 -19.53
CA PHE A 72 4.50 -11.76 -20.75
C PHE A 72 5.14 -12.42 -21.98
N ASP A 73 6.37 -12.92 -21.86
CA ASP A 73 7.10 -13.59 -22.94
C ASP A 73 6.41 -14.87 -23.46
N LYS A 74 5.43 -15.41 -22.70
CA LYS A 74 4.64 -16.59 -23.08
C LYS A 74 3.29 -16.25 -23.70
N LEU A 75 2.85 -15.00 -23.58
CA LEU A 75 1.60 -14.57 -24.20
C LEU A 75 1.80 -14.59 -25.71
N ASN A 76 0.75 -14.99 -26.45
CA ASN A 76 0.74 -14.77 -27.88
C ASN A 76 1.02 -13.30 -28.21
N PRO A 77 1.64 -13.00 -29.36
CA PRO A 77 2.01 -11.63 -29.71
C PRO A 77 0.82 -10.66 -29.55
N VAL A 78 0.92 -9.77 -28.57
CA VAL A 78 -0.07 -8.71 -28.30
C VAL A 78 0.50 -7.41 -28.81
N GLN A 79 -0.29 -6.64 -29.56
CA GLN A 79 0.08 -5.27 -29.90
C GLN A 79 0.09 -4.41 -28.63
N LEU A 80 1.25 -3.90 -28.26
CA LEU A 80 1.42 -3.01 -27.12
C LEU A 80 1.64 -1.57 -27.56
N PHE A 81 1.17 -0.64 -26.73
CA PHE A 81 1.51 0.77 -26.86
C PHE A 81 2.52 1.14 -25.77
N PRO A 82 3.63 1.81 -26.12
CA PRO A 82 4.59 2.24 -25.13
C PRO A 82 3.94 3.27 -24.20
N LEU A 83 4.10 3.07 -22.90
CA LEU A 83 3.69 4.01 -21.88
C LEU A 83 4.94 4.58 -21.21
N ASN A 84 5.15 5.89 -21.34
CA ASN A 84 6.26 6.58 -20.69
C ASN A 84 5.87 6.90 -19.24
N SER A 85 5.88 5.89 -18.36
CA SER A 85 5.59 6.05 -16.94
C SER A 85 6.58 5.27 -16.10
N THR A 86 7.00 5.85 -14.97
CA THR A 86 7.94 5.23 -14.05
C THR A 86 7.21 4.66 -12.85
N LEU A 87 7.41 3.38 -12.58
CA LEU A 87 6.93 2.74 -11.35
C LEU A 87 7.96 2.97 -10.24
N THR A 88 7.47 3.27 -9.04
CA THR A 88 8.30 3.40 -7.84
C THR A 88 8.04 2.22 -6.90
N GLY A 89 8.94 1.96 -5.94
CA GLY A 89 8.75 0.89 -4.95
C GLY A 89 9.34 -0.48 -5.31
N PHE A 90 10.02 -0.62 -6.45
CA PHE A 90 10.66 -1.88 -6.88
C PHE A 90 12.15 -2.01 -6.50
N GLY A 91 12.66 -1.09 -5.68
CA GLY A 91 14.09 -0.97 -5.39
C GLY A 91 14.87 -0.36 -6.57
N LYS A 92 16.12 0.02 -6.34
CA LYS A 92 17.07 0.34 -7.41
C LYS A 92 17.76 -0.96 -7.80
N SER A 93 17.63 -1.36 -9.06
CA SER A 93 18.54 -2.33 -9.70
C SER A 93 19.90 -1.69 -9.94
#